data_AF-A0A146KE40-F1
#
_entry.id   AF-A0A146KE40-F1
#
_cell.length_a   1.000
_cell.length_b   1.000
_cell.length_c   1.000
_cell.angle_alpha   90.00
_cell.angle_beta   90.00
_cell.angle_gamma   90.00
#
_symmetry.space_group_name_H-M   'P 1'
#
loop_
_entity.id
_entity.type
_entity.pdbx_description
1 polymer ?
#
loop_
_entity_poly.entity_id
_entity_poly.type
_entity_poly.pdbx_seq_one_letter_code
_entity_poly.pdbx_strand_id
1 'polypeptide(L)'
;MGGSSSRANIAPAPMMQQQLQNIIPDKYKQFSELEQALKYAGIESIQMVIGFDFSKSNEWSGERSYKQSLHGLNYLNPYLHVLNVLEPIIPKFDDDGIFPAFRFGCTLTRDQTVAPLLAPANTDPHFTGFSQLIQGYKDAVQQTTLSGPTTFAPMIKQAIEICKAYGGRQLIFLLLLTDGDV
;
A
#
# COMPACT_ATOMS: atom_id res chain seq x y z
N MET A 1 -25.12 33.78 -8.93
CA MET A 1 -25.38 33.48 -7.51
C MET A 1 -26.00 32.10 -7.49
N GLY A 2 -25.40 31.02 -7.04
CA GLY A 2 -24.38 30.77 -6.04
C GLY A 2 -24.76 29.41 -5.44
N GLY A 3 -24.47 28.32 -6.16
CA GLY A 3 -24.84 26.97 -5.74
C GLY A 3 -23.69 26.34 -4.94
N SER A 4 -23.81 26.29 -3.61
CA SER A 4 -22.91 25.52 -2.77
C SER A 4 -23.39 24.07 -2.70
N SER A 5 -22.74 23.17 -3.44
CA SER A 5 -22.90 21.72 -3.23
C SER A 5 -21.85 21.27 -2.23
N SER A 6 -22.25 21.17 -0.97
CA SER A 6 -21.49 20.52 0.10
C SER A 6 -21.33 19.03 -0.21
N ARG A 7 -20.10 18.58 -0.49
CA ARG A 7 -19.78 17.15 -0.56
C ARG A 7 -19.84 16.57 0.86
N ALA A 8 -20.83 15.74 1.11
CA ALA A 8 -20.93 14.97 2.34
C ALA A 8 -19.79 13.94 2.37
N ASN A 9 -18.99 13.99 3.43
CA ASN A 9 -18.00 12.98 3.75
C ASN A 9 -18.74 11.76 4.30
N ILE A 10 -19.03 10.76 3.45
CA ILE A 10 -19.75 9.56 3.87
C ILE A 10 -18.73 8.57 4.44
N ALA A 11 -18.52 8.64 5.75
CA ALA A 11 -17.94 7.51 6.47
C ALA A 11 -18.85 6.27 6.25
N PRO A 12 -18.29 5.07 6.05
CA PRO A 12 -19.11 3.87 5.90
C PRO A 12 -20.01 3.70 7.11
N ALA A 13 -21.29 3.37 6.87
CA ALA A 13 -22.28 3.24 7.92
C ALA A 13 -21.83 2.17 8.95
N PRO A 14 -21.95 2.42 10.27
CA PRO A 14 -21.44 1.54 11.34
C PRO A 14 -21.83 0.06 11.22
N MET A 15 -22.99 -0.22 10.60
CA MET A 15 -23.50 -1.58 10.39
C MET A 15 -22.63 -2.41 9.43
N MET A 16 -22.01 -1.81 8.42
CA MET A 16 -21.18 -2.52 7.45
C MET A 16 -19.86 -2.98 8.08
N GLN A 17 -19.32 -2.19 9.01
CA GLN A 17 -18.09 -2.51 9.76
C GLN A 17 -18.29 -3.70 10.71
N GLN A 18 -19.43 -3.76 11.42
CA GLN A 18 -19.79 -4.89 12.27
C GLN A 18 -20.04 -6.18 11.47
N GLN A 19 -20.62 -6.10 10.27
CA GLN A 19 -20.84 -7.27 9.42
C GLN A 19 -19.53 -7.86 8.88
N LEU A 20 -18.53 -7.03 8.54
CA LEU A 20 -17.22 -7.50 8.08
C LEU A 20 -16.41 -8.18 9.20
N GLN A 21 -16.48 -7.66 10.43
CA GLN A 21 -15.81 -8.26 11.60
C GLN A 21 -16.31 -9.67 11.91
N ASN A 22 -17.52 -10.03 11.48
CA ASN A 22 -18.05 -11.39 11.62
C ASN A 22 -17.54 -12.37 10.55
N ILE A 23 -17.00 -11.90 9.42
CA ILE A 23 -16.52 -12.77 8.32
C ILE A 23 -15.08 -13.25 8.61
N ILE A 24 -14.20 -12.35 9.06
CA ILE A 24 -12.84 -12.67 9.52
C ILE A 24 -12.60 -11.92 10.83
N PRO A 25 -12.72 -12.58 12.01
CA PRO A 25 -12.59 -11.91 13.29
C PRO A 25 -11.12 -11.65 13.66
N ASP A 26 -10.89 -10.62 14.48
CA ASP A 26 -9.57 -10.29 15.04
C ASP A 26 -9.12 -11.34 16.07
N LYS A 27 -8.47 -12.41 15.61
CA LYS A 27 -8.07 -13.55 16.44
C LYS A 27 -6.75 -13.38 17.18
N TYR A 28 -5.80 -12.67 16.59
CA TYR A 28 -4.41 -12.62 17.06
C TYR A 28 -4.10 -11.27 17.71
N LYS A 29 -3.39 -11.29 18.85
CA LYS A 29 -2.96 -10.08 19.58
C LYS A 29 -1.45 -9.88 19.51
N GLN A 30 -0.70 -10.93 19.16
CA GLN A 30 0.75 -10.87 19.02
C GLN A 30 1.19 -11.41 17.65
N PHE A 31 2.30 -10.88 17.11
CA PHE A 31 2.86 -11.36 15.85
C PHE A 31 3.25 -12.83 15.90
N SER A 32 3.75 -13.32 17.03
CA SER A 32 4.08 -14.74 17.23
C SER A 32 2.87 -15.67 17.05
N GLU A 33 1.69 -15.25 17.51
CA GLU A 33 0.45 -16.01 17.36
C GLU A 33 0.02 -16.07 15.88
N LEU A 34 0.09 -14.92 15.19
CA LEU A 34 -0.19 -14.83 13.76
C LEU A 34 0.79 -15.71 12.96
N GLU A 35 2.09 -15.63 13.28
CA GLU A 35 3.13 -16.41 12.61
C GLU A 35 2.89 -17.93 12.74
N GLN A 36 2.55 -18.39 13.94
CA GLN A 36 2.22 -19.80 14.19
C GLN A 36 0.98 -20.23 13.42
N ALA A 37 -0.05 -19.37 13.37
CA ALA A 37 -1.28 -19.68 12.65
C ALA A 37 -1.08 -19.76 11.13
N LEU A 38 -0.29 -18.86 10.54
CA LEU A 38 0.05 -18.91 9.11
C LEU A 38 0.79 -20.21 8.77
N LYS A 39 1.77 -20.61 9.60
CA LYS A 39 2.47 -21.89 9.45
C LYS A 39 1.54 -23.09 9.60
N TYR A 40 0.65 -23.07 10.59
CA TYR A 40 -0.32 -24.15 10.80
C TYR A 40 -1.32 -24.27 9.63
N ALA A 41 -1.65 -23.16 8.98
CA ALA A 41 -2.48 -23.14 7.78
C ALA A 41 -1.76 -23.62 6.51
N GLY A 42 -0.47 -23.96 6.59
CA GLY A 42 0.34 -24.42 5.46
C GLY A 42 0.85 -23.29 4.57
N ILE A 43 0.89 -22.05 5.07
CA ILE A 43 1.57 -20.96 4.35
C ILE A 43 3.07 -21.13 4.53
N GLU A 44 3.70 -21.63 3.49
CA GLU A 44 5.15 -21.85 3.44
C GLU A 44 5.89 -20.66 2.86
N SER A 45 5.28 -19.99 1.87
CA SER A 45 5.87 -18.87 1.14
C SER A 45 4.80 -17.89 0.65
N ILE A 46 5.10 -16.60 0.73
CA ILE A 46 4.32 -15.49 0.20
C ILE A 46 5.21 -14.62 -0.67
N GLN A 47 4.63 -14.04 -1.70
CA GLN A 47 5.26 -13.01 -2.51
C GLN A 47 4.56 -11.68 -2.23
N MET A 48 5.28 -10.73 -1.63
CA MET A 48 4.73 -9.42 -1.34
C MET A 48 4.81 -8.48 -2.56
N VAL A 49 3.72 -7.78 -2.88
CA VAL A 49 3.66 -6.71 -3.89
C VAL A 49 3.13 -5.45 -3.22
N ILE A 50 3.76 -4.29 -3.47
CA ILE A 50 3.41 -3.02 -2.81
C ILE A 50 2.93 -1.97 -3.80
N GLY A 51 1.80 -1.34 -3.48
CA GLY A 51 1.32 -0.13 -4.14
C GLY A 51 1.31 1.05 -3.17
N PHE A 52 2.05 2.10 -3.52
CA PHE A 52 2.04 3.37 -2.80
C PHE A 52 1.10 4.36 -3.48
N ASP A 53 0.15 4.88 -2.72
CA ASP A 53 -0.70 5.98 -3.15
C ASP A 53 0.10 7.29 -3.13
N PHE A 54 0.18 7.95 -4.27
CA PHE A 54 0.77 9.27 -4.46
C PHE A 54 -0.31 10.27 -4.92
N SER A 55 -1.54 10.08 -4.46
CA SER A 55 -2.63 11.04 -4.62
C SER A 55 -2.34 12.36 -3.92
N LYS A 56 -2.98 13.42 -4.39
CA LYS A 56 -2.85 14.77 -3.84
C LYS A 56 -3.44 14.89 -2.42
N SER A 57 -4.40 14.04 -2.06
CA SER A 57 -5.03 14.05 -0.74
C SER A 57 -4.06 13.83 0.40
N ASN A 58 -2.96 13.12 0.15
CA ASN A 58 -1.84 12.98 1.07
C ASN A 58 -1.20 14.30 1.53
N GLU A 59 -1.46 15.43 0.85
CA GLU A 59 -1.02 16.76 1.30
C GLU A 59 -1.80 17.24 2.54
N TRP A 60 -3.10 16.92 2.64
CA TRP A 60 -3.99 17.47 3.68
C TRP A 60 -4.57 16.42 4.63
N SER A 61 -4.70 15.15 4.23
CA SER A 61 -5.29 14.09 5.06
C SER A 61 -4.55 13.87 6.38
N GLY A 62 -3.27 14.27 6.44
CA GLY A 62 -2.46 14.24 7.66
C GLY A 62 -2.68 15.42 8.62
N GLU A 63 -3.48 16.44 8.30
CA GLU A 63 -3.58 17.67 9.12
C GLU A 63 -3.97 17.41 10.59
N ARG A 64 -4.87 16.45 10.84
CA ARG A 64 -5.29 16.11 12.20
C ARG A 64 -4.37 15.09 12.88
N SER A 65 -4.00 14.05 12.15
CA SER A 65 -3.30 12.86 12.66
C SER A 65 -1.77 13.02 12.70
N TYR A 66 -1.18 13.67 11.70
CA TYR A 66 0.27 13.73 11.48
C TYR A 66 0.83 15.17 11.42
N LYS A 67 -0.05 16.19 11.38
CA LYS A 67 0.28 17.63 11.35
C LYS A 67 1.10 18.11 10.14
N GLN A 68 1.21 17.28 9.12
CA GLN A 68 1.92 17.55 7.86
C GLN A 68 1.44 16.57 6.78
N SER A 69 1.98 16.68 5.57
CA SER A 69 1.74 15.69 4.51
C SER A 69 2.09 14.28 4.98
N LEU A 70 1.29 13.29 4.59
CA LEU A 70 1.52 11.88 4.91
C LEU A 70 2.78 11.31 4.23
N HIS A 71 3.35 12.00 3.24
CA HIS A 71 4.65 11.67 2.64
C HIS A 71 5.83 12.46 3.23
N GLY A 72 5.59 13.38 4.19
CA GLY A 72 6.65 14.22 4.76
C GLY A 72 7.83 13.39 5.29
N LEU A 73 9.05 13.72 4.89
CA LEU A 73 10.27 12.96 5.22
C LEU A 73 11.04 13.52 6.43
N ASN A 74 10.56 14.60 7.05
CA ASN A 74 11.20 15.20 8.23
C ASN A 74 11.14 14.29 9.47
N TYR A 75 10.16 13.38 9.50
CA TYR A 75 9.92 12.40 10.57
C TYR A 75 9.46 11.07 9.97
N LEU A 76 9.31 10.06 10.82
CA LEU A 76 8.75 8.76 10.42
C LEU A 76 7.28 8.93 10.01
N ASN A 77 7.02 8.99 8.71
CA ASN A 77 5.66 9.11 8.20
C ASN A 77 4.89 7.79 8.24
N PRO A 78 3.55 7.82 8.15
CA PRO A 78 2.72 6.62 8.25
C PRO A 78 3.07 5.52 7.25
N TYR A 79 3.46 5.87 6.02
CA TYR A 79 3.89 4.89 5.02
C TYR A 79 5.17 4.16 5.46
N LEU A 80 6.19 4.92 5.89
CA LEU A 80 7.43 4.34 6.43
C LEU A 80 7.17 3.53 7.71
N HIS A 81 6.25 3.97 8.56
CA HIS A 81 5.90 3.25 9.77
C HIS A 81 5.35 1.86 9.45
N VAL A 82 4.47 1.73 8.45
CA VAL A 82 3.98 0.41 8.03
C VAL A 82 5.12 -0.48 7.53
N LEU A 83 6.03 0.05 6.71
CA LEU A 83 7.19 -0.72 6.25
C LEU A 83 8.05 -1.22 7.42
N ASN A 84 8.32 -0.36 8.42
CA ASN A 84 9.08 -0.76 9.61
C ASN A 84 8.38 -1.83 10.45
N VAL A 85 7.04 -1.81 10.53
CA VAL A 85 6.26 -2.83 11.25
C VAL A 85 6.32 -4.18 10.52
N LEU A 86 6.33 -4.16 9.19
CA LEU A 86 6.35 -5.38 8.37
C LEU A 86 7.74 -5.99 8.21
N GLU A 87 8.80 -5.18 8.27
CA GLU A 87 10.20 -5.61 8.12
C GLU A 87 10.60 -6.83 8.98
N PRO A 88 10.24 -6.94 10.27
CA PRO A 88 10.57 -8.13 11.06
C PRO A 88 9.69 -9.36 10.79
N ILE A 89 8.61 -9.23 10.01
CA ILE A 89 7.59 -10.28 9.82
C ILE A 89 7.69 -10.90 8.43
N ILE A 90 7.65 -10.07 7.38
CA ILE A 90 7.55 -10.54 5.99
C ILE A 90 8.72 -11.45 5.57
N PRO A 91 10.00 -11.16 5.90
CA PRO A 91 11.11 -12.03 5.53
C PRO A 91 11.06 -13.45 6.13
N LYS A 92 10.15 -13.74 7.07
CA LYS A 92 9.94 -15.09 7.61
C LYS A 92 9.07 -15.96 6.70
N PHE A 93 8.41 -15.36 5.72
CA PHE A 93 7.48 -16.01 4.78
C PHE A 93 7.84 -15.72 3.33
N ASP A 94 8.86 -14.91 3.05
CA ASP A 94 9.26 -14.52 1.70
C ASP A 94 10.62 -15.17 1.40
N ASP A 95 10.70 -15.92 0.30
CA ASP A 95 11.84 -16.79 0.02
C ASP A 95 13.00 -16.07 -0.68
N ASP A 96 12.72 -15.00 -1.44
CA ASP A 96 13.70 -14.34 -2.31
C ASP A 96 14.12 -12.95 -1.81
N GLY A 97 13.32 -12.33 -0.94
CA GLY A 97 13.52 -10.97 -0.44
C GLY A 97 13.32 -9.91 -1.52
N ILE A 98 12.61 -10.21 -2.61
CA ILE A 98 12.40 -9.32 -3.76
C ILE A 98 10.98 -8.77 -3.71
N PHE A 99 10.86 -7.45 -3.68
CA PHE A 99 9.57 -6.76 -3.54
C PHE A 99 9.27 -5.91 -4.77
N PRO A 100 8.32 -6.31 -5.63
CA PRO A 100 7.77 -5.44 -6.66
C PRO A 100 7.01 -4.27 -6.01
N ALA A 101 7.45 -3.04 -6.30
CA ALA A 101 6.86 -1.83 -5.76
C ALA A 101 6.44 -0.85 -6.87
N PHE A 102 5.21 -0.36 -6.73
CA PHE A 102 4.56 0.51 -7.68
C PHE A 102 4.00 1.75 -6.99
N ARG A 103 3.74 2.79 -7.77
CA ARG A 103 2.98 3.95 -7.34
C ARG A 103 1.77 4.20 -8.24
N PHE A 104 0.73 4.79 -7.68
CA PHE A 104 -0.50 5.17 -8.36
C PHE A 104 -1.02 6.52 -7.85
N GLY A 105 -1.98 7.15 -8.53
CA GLY A 105 -2.55 8.44 -8.12
C GLY A 105 -1.66 9.66 -8.37
N CYS A 106 -0.45 9.49 -8.91
CA CYS A 106 0.44 10.62 -9.25
C CYS A 106 0.19 11.15 -10.67
N THR A 107 0.86 12.25 -11.04
CA THR A 107 0.64 12.91 -12.35
C THR A 107 0.85 11.98 -13.54
N LEU A 108 1.75 11.00 -13.40
CA LEU A 108 2.04 9.99 -14.42
C LEU A 108 0.94 8.93 -14.58
N THR A 109 0.21 8.62 -13.51
CA THR A 109 -0.65 7.44 -13.42
C THR A 109 -2.14 7.78 -13.35
N ARG A 110 -2.48 8.83 -12.59
CA ARG A 110 -3.86 9.23 -12.27
C ARG A 110 -4.70 7.99 -11.87
N ASP A 111 -5.88 7.85 -12.48
CA ASP A 111 -6.84 6.77 -12.27
C ASP A 111 -6.73 5.63 -13.31
N GLN A 112 -5.76 5.69 -14.22
CA GLN A 112 -5.75 4.83 -15.41
C GLN A 112 -4.78 3.65 -15.30
N THR A 113 -3.63 3.85 -14.67
CA THR A 113 -2.54 2.86 -14.65
C THR A 113 -1.75 2.93 -13.34
N VAL A 114 -0.75 2.06 -13.20
CA VAL A 114 0.30 2.18 -12.18
C VAL A 114 1.67 2.32 -12.85
N ALA A 115 2.66 2.76 -12.10
CA ALA A 115 4.04 2.84 -12.58
C ALA A 115 4.98 2.19 -11.57
N PRO A 116 6.11 1.59 -12.01
CA PRO A 116 7.21 1.26 -11.12
C PRO A 116 7.53 2.44 -10.20
N LEU A 117 7.85 2.16 -8.94
CA LEU A 117 7.98 3.19 -7.89
C LEU A 117 8.89 4.35 -8.29
N LEU A 118 9.97 4.06 -9.01
CA LEU A 118 10.99 5.03 -9.43
C LEU A 118 10.87 5.48 -10.89
N ALA A 119 9.79 5.13 -11.59
CA ALA A 119 9.60 5.59 -12.96
C ALA A 119 9.51 7.13 -13.04
N PRO A 120 9.87 7.78 -14.16
CA PRO A 120 10.52 7.18 -15.33
C PRO A 120 12.03 6.98 -15.15
N ALA A 121 12.62 7.40 -14.03
CA ALA A 121 14.07 7.31 -13.80
C ALA A 121 14.57 5.85 -13.73
N ASN A 122 13.76 4.95 -13.19
CA ASN A 122 13.98 3.51 -13.24
C ASN A 122 12.64 2.78 -13.42
N THR A 123 12.58 1.90 -14.42
CA THR A 123 11.38 1.12 -14.76
C THR A 123 11.40 -0.30 -14.20
N ASP A 124 12.49 -0.72 -13.56
CA ASP A 124 12.51 -1.96 -12.78
C ASP A 124 11.70 -1.78 -11.49
N PRO A 125 10.62 -2.55 -11.26
CA PRO A 125 9.81 -2.41 -10.06
C PRO A 125 10.40 -3.15 -8.85
N HIS A 126 11.47 -3.93 -9.00
CA HIS A 126 11.94 -4.85 -7.96
C HIS A 126 12.93 -4.18 -6.99
N PHE A 127 12.74 -4.45 -5.70
CA PHE A 127 13.63 -3.98 -4.62
C PHE A 127 14.09 -5.16 -3.78
N THR A 128 15.39 -5.24 -3.46
CA THR A 128 15.93 -6.30 -2.61
C THR A 128 15.91 -5.86 -1.14
N GLY A 129 15.02 -6.46 -0.35
CA GLY A 129 14.89 -6.19 1.07
C GLY A 129 14.18 -4.87 1.41
N PHE A 130 13.73 -4.74 2.67
CA PHE A 130 13.05 -3.53 3.16
C PHE A 130 13.94 -2.29 3.12
N SER A 131 15.26 -2.44 3.30
CA SER A 131 16.20 -1.32 3.23
C SER A 131 16.17 -0.62 1.86
N GLN A 132 16.26 -1.38 0.76
CA GLN A 132 16.16 -0.80 -0.59
C GLN A 132 14.75 -0.28 -0.89
N LEU A 133 13.70 -0.99 -0.45
CA LEU A 133 12.32 -0.56 -0.63
C LEU A 133 12.04 0.78 0.07
N ILE A 134 12.51 0.95 1.30
CA ILE A 134 12.40 2.18 2.09
C ILE A 134 13.15 3.33 1.40
N GLN A 135 14.35 3.07 0.89
CA GLN A 135 15.11 4.09 0.16
C GLN A 135 14.39 4.47 -1.14
N GLY A 136 13.92 3.48 -1.91
CA GLY A 136 13.15 3.72 -3.13
C GLY A 136 11.87 4.52 -2.88
N TYR A 137 11.17 4.26 -1.77
CA TYR A 137 10.04 5.08 -1.37
C TYR A 137 10.44 6.53 -1.08
N LYS A 138 11.52 6.76 -0.33
CA LYS A 138 12.02 8.13 -0.04
C LYS A 138 12.41 8.87 -1.32
N ASP A 139 13.08 8.20 -2.24
CA ASP A 139 13.46 8.76 -3.54
C ASP A 139 12.22 9.09 -4.37
N ALA A 140 11.23 8.19 -4.39
CA ALA A 140 9.95 8.41 -5.05
C ALA A 140 9.20 9.64 -4.49
N VAL A 141 9.20 9.85 -3.17
CA VAL A 141 8.62 11.04 -2.53
C VAL A 141 9.26 12.33 -3.04
N GLN A 142 10.56 12.36 -3.28
CA GLN A 142 11.26 13.57 -3.72
C GLN A 142 11.02 13.90 -5.20
N GLN A 143 10.81 12.89 -6.04
CA GLN A 143 10.71 13.07 -7.50
C GLN A 143 9.28 13.03 -8.06
N THR A 144 8.28 12.66 -7.25
CA THR A 144 6.90 12.44 -7.73
C THR A 144 6.00 13.62 -7.41
N THR A 145 5.34 14.15 -8.44
CA THR A 145 4.26 15.13 -8.27
C THR A 145 2.93 14.43 -7.99
N LEU A 146 2.39 14.67 -6.79
CA LEU A 146 1.10 14.15 -6.34
C LEU A 146 -0.06 14.63 -7.22
N SER A 147 -1.07 13.80 -7.47
CA SER A 147 -2.15 14.14 -8.40
C SER A 147 -3.47 13.42 -8.09
N GLY A 148 -4.37 13.39 -9.06
CA GLY A 148 -5.61 12.63 -9.01
C GLY A 148 -6.33 12.70 -10.37
N PRO A 149 -7.53 12.11 -10.50
CA PRO A 149 -8.19 11.24 -9.50
C PRO A 149 -7.41 9.95 -9.27
N THR A 150 -7.77 9.22 -8.22
CA THR A 150 -7.10 7.97 -7.81
C THR A 150 -8.12 6.85 -7.74
N THR A 151 -7.69 5.61 -8.02
CA THR A 151 -8.48 4.40 -7.79
C THR A 151 -7.53 3.24 -7.51
N PHE A 152 -7.96 2.25 -6.73
CA PHE A 152 -7.20 1.02 -6.54
C PHE A 152 -7.25 0.07 -7.74
N ALA A 153 -8.21 0.26 -8.65
CA ALA A 153 -8.46 -0.70 -9.72
C ALA A 153 -7.23 -1.01 -10.59
N PRO A 154 -6.40 -0.03 -11.02
CA PRO A 154 -5.17 -0.32 -11.76
C PRO A 154 -4.16 -1.13 -10.95
N MET A 155 -3.99 -0.84 -9.66
CA MET A 155 -3.03 -1.55 -8.82
C MET A 155 -3.46 -3.00 -8.53
N ILE A 156 -4.76 -3.21 -8.28
CA ILE A 156 -5.31 -4.57 -8.13
C ILE A 156 -5.15 -5.36 -9.42
N LYS A 157 -5.41 -4.74 -10.60
CA LYS A 157 -5.17 -5.38 -11.90
C LYS A 157 -3.70 -5.74 -12.09
N GLN A 158 -2.78 -4.83 -11.73
CA GLN A 158 -1.34 -5.11 -11.81
C GLN A 158 -0.94 -6.32 -10.93
N ALA A 159 -1.48 -6.41 -9.71
CA ALA A 159 -1.22 -7.56 -8.82
C ALA A 159 -1.77 -8.87 -9.40
N ILE A 160 -2.94 -8.83 -10.05
CA ILE A 160 -3.52 -10.00 -10.75
C ILE A 160 -2.61 -10.45 -11.90
N GLU A 161 -2.08 -9.52 -12.70
CA GLU A 161 -1.15 -9.86 -13.79
C GLU A 161 0.17 -10.45 -13.26
N ILE A 162 0.69 -9.92 -12.14
CA ILE A 162 1.86 -10.51 -11.47
C ILE A 162 1.54 -11.95 -11.00
N CYS A 163 0.40 -12.16 -10.35
CA CYS A 163 -0.03 -13.50 -9.91
C CYS A 163 -0.12 -14.50 -11.08
N LYS A 164 -0.66 -14.06 -12.23
CA LYS A 164 -0.70 -14.87 -13.46
C LYS A 164 0.69 -15.20 -13.98
N ALA A 165 1.65 -14.27 -13.91
CA ALA A 165 3.04 -14.51 -14.34
C ALA A 165 3.74 -15.59 -13.49
N TYR A 166 3.41 -15.69 -12.19
CA TYR A 166 3.84 -16.79 -11.32
C TYR A 166 3.09 -18.12 -11.57
N GLY A 167 2.16 -18.17 -12.53
CA GLY A 167 1.40 -19.37 -12.87
C GLY A 167 0.47 -19.85 -11.76
N GLY A 168 0.06 -18.98 -10.84
CA GLY A 168 -0.82 -19.31 -9.71
C GLY A 168 -0.20 -20.24 -8.66
N ARG A 169 1.12 -20.39 -8.65
CA ARG A 169 1.84 -21.29 -7.72
C ARG A 169 2.29 -20.61 -6.43
N GLN A 170 2.23 -19.29 -6.38
CA GLN A 170 2.63 -18.50 -5.23
C GLN A 170 1.46 -17.72 -4.66
N LEU A 171 1.42 -17.61 -3.33
CA LEU A 171 0.47 -16.77 -2.64
C LEU A 171 0.94 -15.31 -2.70
N ILE A 172 0.21 -14.46 -3.40
CA ILE A 172 0.52 -13.03 -3.50
C ILE A 172 -0.12 -12.27 -2.34
N PHE A 173 0.69 -11.53 -1.59
CA PHE A 173 0.24 -10.56 -0.59
C PHE A 173 0.35 -9.15 -1.16
N LEU A 174 -0.78 -8.55 -1.56
CA LEU A 174 -0.84 -7.17 -2.02
C LEU A 174 -0.99 -6.21 -0.84
N LEU A 175 0.01 -5.35 -0.61
CA LEU A 175 -0.06 -4.22 0.31
C LEU A 175 -0.39 -2.93 -0.46
N LEU A 176 -1.56 -2.34 -0.20
CA LEU A 176 -1.90 -1.00 -0.65
C LEU A 176 -1.74 -0.02 0.51
N LEU A 177 -0.85 0.95 0.36
CA LEU A 177 -0.69 2.06 1.30
C LEU A 177 -1.37 3.29 0.72
N THR A 178 -2.34 3.84 1.44
CA THR A 178 -3.23 4.92 0.99
C THR A 178 -3.74 5.71 2.19
N ASP A 179 -4.15 6.96 1.95
CA ASP A 179 -4.83 7.79 2.94
C ASP A 179 -6.36 7.58 2.96
N GLY A 180 -6.88 6.78 2.01
CA GLY A 180 -8.28 6.37 1.96
C GLY A 180 -9.20 7.30 1.17
N ASP A 181 -8.68 8.37 0.54
CA ASP A 181 -9.43 9.25 -0.37
C ASP A 181 -9.28 8.74 -1.81
N VAL A 182 -10.08 7.73 -2.15
CA VAL A 182 -9.99 6.93 -3.39
C VAL A 182 -11.36 6.76 -4.05
#